data_AF-A0A7X7BUC4-F1
#
_entry.id   AF-A0A7X7BUC4-F1
#
_cell.length_a   1.000
_cell.length_b   1.000
_cell.length_c   1.000
_cell.angle_alpha   90.00
_cell.angle_beta   90.00
_cell.angle_gamma   90.00
#
_symmetry.space_group_name_H-M   'P 1'
#
loop_
_entity.id
_entity.type
_entity.pdbx_description
1 polymer ?
#
loop_
_entity_poly.entity_id
_entity_poly.type
_entity_poly.pdbx_seq_one_letter_code
_entity_poly.pdbx_strand_id
1 'polypeptide(L)'
;MASSNQFIAVNRDRNETLVSGVQSRAELEALHQAGVSYAGFIFMLTSPYGISIQKGIEIGHNSPIPLVAIFQNADLEEILYVAEHLNVSAVLLNGWETQAFISELRAKLPSTIRIIKIAHMDDENPKMDYQDVDFYLLGGRIGERVELNESLLSRIDLSNVFVSVNLDIKALDWPNRSLSEIDFVSPPPKKRALLC
;
A
#
# COMPACT_ATOMS: atom_id res chain seq x y z
N MET A 1 7.42 -9.97 19.63
CA MET A 1 6.19 -9.27 20.01
C MET A 1 5.77 -8.44 18.81
N ALA A 2 4.53 -8.60 18.39
CA ALA A 2 4.04 -8.21 17.05
C ALA A 2 3.88 -6.70 16.90
N SER A 3 4.38 -6.14 15.80
CA SER A 3 4.02 -4.78 15.38
C SER A 3 4.29 -4.52 13.89
N SER A 4 3.76 -5.38 12.99
CA SER A 4 3.42 -4.81 11.68
C SER A 4 2.13 -4.05 11.84
N ASN A 5 2.29 -2.74 12.03
CA ASN A 5 1.19 -1.79 12.15
C ASN A 5 0.50 -1.67 10.79
N GLN A 6 -0.81 -1.54 10.85
CA GLN A 6 -1.59 -0.92 9.81
C GLN A 6 -0.89 0.37 9.35
N PHE A 7 -0.91 0.67 8.06
CA PHE A 7 -0.25 1.84 7.50
C PHE A 7 -1.17 2.62 6.57
N ILE A 8 -0.91 3.92 6.48
CA ILE A 8 -1.46 4.78 5.44
C ILE A 8 -0.30 5.13 4.51
N ALA A 9 -0.55 5.01 3.22
CA ALA A 9 0.40 5.39 2.19
C ALA A 9 -0.27 6.34 1.21
N VAL A 10 0.49 7.32 0.72
CA VAL A 10 -0.03 8.31 -0.23
C VAL A 10 0.86 8.44 -1.43
N ASN A 11 0.25 8.49 -2.61
CA ASN A 11 0.90 8.99 -3.80
C ASN A 11 0.49 10.46 -3.98
N ARG A 12 1.42 11.37 -3.72
CA ARG A 12 1.16 12.83 -3.70
C ARG A 12 0.81 13.37 -5.09
N ASP A 13 1.46 12.88 -6.13
CA ASP A 13 1.27 13.38 -7.50
C ASP A 13 -0.09 12.95 -8.08
N ARG A 14 -0.58 11.79 -7.63
CA ARG A 14 -1.85 11.20 -8.06
C ARG A 14 -3.01 11.53 -7.13
N ASN A 15 -2.74 12.12 -5.96
CA ASN A 15 -3.71 12.32 -4.89
C ASN A 15 -4.45 11.01 -4.54
N GLU A 16 -3.70 9.90 -4.50
CA GLU A 16 -4.22 8.57 -4.20
C GLU A 16 -3.76 8.13 -2.81
N THR A 17 -4.65 7.47 -2.06
CA THR A 17 -4.38 6.98 -0.70
C THR A 17 -4.64 5.48 -0.58
N LEU A 18 -3.78 4.78 0.14
CA LEU A 18 -3.89 3.35 0.46
C LEU A 18 -3.87 3.17 1.97
N VAL A 19 -4.92 2.55 2.51
CA VAL A 19 -5.01 2.17 3.93
C VAL A 19 -4.94 0.65 4.03
N SER A 20 -3.93 0.11 4.71
CA SER A 20 -3.77 -1.35 4.86
C SER A 20 -4.55 -1.91 6.06
N GLY A 21 -4.51 -3.23 6.23
CA GLY A 21 -4.98 -3.93 7.44
C GLY A 21 -6.49 -3.86 7.70
N VAL A 22 -7.30 -3.74 6.65
CA VAL A 22 -8.77 -3.78 6.78
C VAL A 22 -9.24 -5.21 7.06
N GLN A 23 -10.12 -5.38 8.05
CA GLN A 23 -10.59 -6.70 8.51
C GLN A 23 -12.11 -6.85 8.52
N SER A 24 -12.87 -5.81 8.13
CA SER A 24 -14.32 -5.84 8.14
C SER A 24 -14.97 -5.04 7.00
N ARG A 25 -16.24 -5.37 6.71
CA ARG A 25 -17.06 -4.64 5.72
C ARG A 25 -17.36 -3.21 6.16
N ALA A 26 -17.59 -3.01 7.45
CA ALA A 26 -17.83 -1.69 8.02
C ALA A 26 -16.63 -0.76 7.78
N GLU A 27 -15.40 -1.24 7.95
CA GLU A 27 -14.20 -0.46 7.65
C GLU A 27 -14.09 -0.10 6.16
N LEU A 28 -14.41 -1.01 5.24
CA LEU A 28 -14.43 -0.68 3.80
C LEU A 28 -15.42 0.45 3.47
N GLU A 29 -16.64 0.36 4.01
CA GLU A 29 -17.68 1.38 3.81
C GLU A 29 -17.28 2.70 4.41
N ALA A 30 -16.69 2.66 5.61
CA ALA A 30 -16.16 3.82 6.25
C ALA A 30 -15.11 4.44 5.32
N LEU A 31 -14.01 3.73 4.98
CA LEU A 31 -12.91 4.23 4.13
C LEU A 31 -13.40 4.82 2.81
N HIS A 32 -14.40 4.20 2.18
CA HIS A 32 -15.05 4.74 0.99
C HIS A 32 -15.70 6.11 1.24
N GLN A 33 -16.46 6.26 2.33
CA GLN A 33 -17.19 7.50 2.66
C GLN A 33 -16.30 8.71 2.88
N ALA A 34 -15.08 8.55 3.39
CA ALA A 34 -14.16 9.68 3.53
C ALA A 34 -13.04 9.70 2.46
N GLY A 35 -13.29 9.03 1.33
CA GLY A 35 -12.58 9.29 0.07
C GLY A 35 -11.22 8.61 -0.05
N VAL A 36 -10.98 7.52 0.68
CA VAL A 36 -9.77 6.71 0.49
C VAL A 36 -9.80 6.07 -0.89
N SER A 37 -8.65 6.01 -1.56
CA SER A 37 -8.56 5.46 -2.92
C SER A 37 -8.49 3.93 -2.93
N TYR A 38 -7.78 3.35 -1.97
CA TYR A 38 -7.53 1.90 -1.89
C TYR A 38 -7.62 1.37 -0.46
N ALA A 39 -8.27 0.22 -0.30
CA ALA A 39 -8.27 -0.55 0.95
C ALA A 39 -7.41 -1.82 0.79
N GLY A 40 -6.51 -2.04 1.75
CA GLY A 40 -5.54 -3.13 1.73
C GLY A 40 -5.89 -4.27 2.67
N PHE A 41 -5.92 -5.49 2.14
CA PHE A 41 -6.04 -6.72 2.92
C PHE A 41 -4.68 -7.37 3.10
N ILE A 42 -4.34 -7.75 4.33
CA ILE A 42 -3.07 -8.40 4.64
C ILE A 42 -3.30 -9.91 4.72
N PHE A 43 -2.81 -10.66 3.73
CA PHE A 43 -2.89 -12.12 3.69
C PHE A 43 -1.68 -12.75 4.40
N MET A 44 -1.57 -12.46 5.70
CA MET A 44 -0.51 -13.00 6.55
C MET A 44 -1.06 -13.12 7.97
N LEU A 45 -1.44 -14.34 8.37
CA LEU A 45 -2.11 -14.61 9.65
C LEU A 45 -1.23 -14.36 10.89
N THR A 46 0.09 -14.26 10.72
CA THR A 46 1.02 -13.86 11.79
C THR A 46 0.95 -12.37 12.12
N SER A 47 0.34 -11.55 11.24
CA SER A 47 0.06 -10.14 11.48
C SER A 47 -1.19 -9.97 12.34
N PRO A 48 -1.22 -9.02 13.30
CA PRO A 48 -2.44 -8.69 14.04
C PRO A 48 -3.58 -8.16 13.16
N TYR A 49 -3.23 -7.61 11.99
CA TYR A 49 -4.16 -7.13 10.96
C TYR A 49 -4.35 -8.14 9.82
N GLY A 50 -3.85 -9.36 9.99
CA GLY A 50 -3.96 -10.44 9.02
C GLY A 50 -5.40 -10.94 8.88
N ILE A 51 -5.78 -11.34 7.67
CA ILE A 51 -7.04 -12.03 7.40
C ILE A 51 -6.79 -13.31 6.60
N SER A 52 -7.67 -14.29 6.73
CA SER A 52 -7.65 -15.47 5.87
C SER A 52 -8.17 -15.12 4.47
N ILE A 53 -7.74 -15.89 3.46
CA ILE A 53 -8.23 -15.74 2.08
C ILE A 53 -9.76 -15.82 2.02
N GLN A 54 -10.34 -16.81 2.71
CA GLN A 54 -11.79 -16.97 2.78
C GLN A 54 -12.49 -15.72 3.32
N LYS A 55 -11.95 -15.12 4.38
CA LYS A 55 -12.52 -13.91 4.99
C LYS A 55 -12.34 -12.68 4.10
N GLY A 56 -11.19 -12.55 3.44
CA GLY A 56 -10.94 -11.50 2.45
C GLY A 56 -11.91 -11.54 1.27
N ILE A 57 -12.16 -12.74 0.72
CA ILE A 57 -13.15 -12.94 -0.35
C ILE A 57 -14.56 -12.56 0.13
N GLU A 58 -14.95 -13.01 1.34
CA GLU A 58 -16.26 -12.70 1.93
C GLU A 58 -16.48 -11.18 2.09
N ILE A 59 -15.52 -10.47 2.69
CA ILE A 59 -15.64 -9.04 2.98
C ILE A 59 -15.52 -8.20 1.69
N GLY A 60 -14.61 -8.59 0.80
CA GLY A 60 -14.28 -7.85 -0.41
C GLY A 60 -15.29 -8.03 -1.55
N HIS A 61 -16.19 -9.01 -1.46
CA HIS A 61 -17.25 -9.20 -2.43
C HIS A 61 -18.11 -7.93 -2.56
N ASN A 62 -18.25 -7.38 -3.78
CA ASN A 62 -18.89 -6.08 -4.02
C ASN A 62 -18.36 -4.95 -3.12
N SER A 63 -17.03 -4.91 -2.93
CA SER A 63 -16.38 -3.83 -2.19
C SER A 63 -16.73 -2.46 -2.79
N PRO A 64 -17.11 -1.46 -1.97
CA PRO A 64 -17.39 -0.10 -2.45
C PRO A 64 -16.11 0.68 -2.84
N ILE A 65 -14.94 0.15 -2.47
CA ILE A 65 -13.63 0.77 -2.67
C ILE A 65 -12.67 -0.24 -3.35
N PRO A 66 -11.80 0.21 -4.27
CA PRO A 66 -10.75 -0.63 -4.84
C PRO A 66 -9.89 -1.34 -3.79
N LEU A 67 -9.61 -2.62 -4.02
CA LEU A 67 -8.86 -3.47 -3.09
C LEU A 67 -7.40 -3.68 -3.52
N VAL A 68 -6.51 -3.77 -2.53
CA VAL A 68 -5.12 -4.19 -2.69
C VAL A 68 -4.87 -5.43 -1.83
N ALA A 69 -4.40 -6.51 -2.44
CA ALA A 69 -4.00 -7.71 -1.71
C ALA A 69 -2.51 -7.60 -1.32
N ILE A 70 -2.21 -7.61 -0.02
CA ILE A 70 -0.87 -7.42 0.53
C ILE A 70 -0.32 -8.76 0.98
N PHE A 71 0.83 -9.14 0.42
CA PHE A 71 1.52 -10.40 0.69
C PHE A 71 2.92 -10.15 1.21
N GLN A 72 3.48 -11.17 1.86
CA GLN A 72 4.88 -11.20 2.24
C GLN A 72 5.43 -12.60 2.03
N ASN A 73 6.30 -12.75 1.04
CA ASN A 73 6.93 -14.04 0.69
C ASN A 73 5.90 -15.17 0.52
N ALA A 74 4.71 -14.85 0.02
CA ALA A 74 3.67 -15.82 -0.27
C ALA A 74 4.02 -16.59 -1.56
N ASP A 75 3.51 -17.81 -1.66
CA ASP A 75 3.66 -18.61 -2.88
C ASP A 75 2.90 -17.97 -4.04
N LEU A 76 3.43 -18.19 -5.25
CA LEU A 76 2.87 -17.59 -6.46
C LEU A 76 1.41 -18.02 -6.69
N GLU A 77 1.11 -19.29 -6.43
CA GLU A 77 -0.23 -19.86 -6.53
C GLU A 77 -1.22 -19.17 -5.59
N GLU A 78 -0.78 -18.79 -4.38
CA GLU A 78 -1.64 -18.09 -3.42
C GLU A 78 -2.00 -16.70 -3.92
N ILE A 79 -1.01 -15.94 -4.42
CA ILE A 79 -1.21 -14.59 -4.95
C ILE A 79 -2.17 -14.64 -6.14
N LEU A 80 -1.98 -15.58 -7.06
CA LEU A 80 -2.83 -15.76 -8.24
C LEU A 80 -4.25 -16.17 -7.85
N TYR A 81 -4.40 -17.09 -6.90
CA TYR A 81 -5.71 -17.52 -6.41
C TYR A 81 -6.49 -16.34 -5.82
N VAL A 82 -5.85 -15.53 -4.97
CA VAL A 82 -6.48 -14.33 -4.41
C VAL A 82 -6.83 -13.34 -5.51
N ALA A 83 -5.92 -13.07 -6.45
CA ALA A 83 -6.17 -12.11 -7.53
C ALA A 83 -7.32 -12.52 -8.47
N GLU A 84 -7.56 -13.82 -8.64
CA GLU A 84 -8.67 -14.35 -9.43
C GLU A 84 -10.02 -14.22 -8.71
N HIS A 85 -10.05 -14.47 -7.39
CA HIS A 85 -11.29 -14.56 -6.61
C HIS A 85 -11.67 -13.24 -5.92
N LEU A 86 -10.68 -12.41 -5.63
CA LEU A 86 -10.83 -11.08 -5.09
C LEU A 86 -10.50 -10.12 -6.24
N ASN A 87 -11.49 -9.39 -6.75
CA ASN A 87 -11.34 -8.43 -7.85
C ASN A 87 -10.48 -7.22 -7.43
N VAL A 88 -9.19 -7.45 -7.20
CA VAL A 88 -8.21 -6.49 -6.71
C VAL A 88 -7.73 -5.59 -7.83
N SER A 89 -7.42 -4.35 -7.47
CA SER A 89 -6.76 -3.41 -8.38
C SER A 89 -5.24 -3.57 -8.38
N ALA A 90 -4.67 -4.11 -7.30
CA ALA A 90 -3.24 -4.36 -7.19
C ALA A 90 -2.92 -5.49 -6.21
N VAL A 91 -1.73 -6.05 -6.39
CA VAL A 91 -1.03 -6.86 -5.37
C VAL A 91 0.16 -6.08 -4.85
N LEU A 92 0.38 -6.12 -3.53
CA LEU A 92 1.50 -5.47 -2.87
C LEU A 92 2.44 -6.51 -2.28
N LEU A 93 3.66 -6.54 -2.79
CA LEU A 93 4.73 -7.45 -2.40
C LEU A 93 5.59 -6.81 -1.29
N ASN A 94 5.25 -7.13 -0.04
CA ASN A 94 5.85 -6.57 1.17
C ASN A 94 6.97 -7.45 1.77
N GLY A 95 7.60 -8.31 0.96
CA GLY A 95 8.66 -9.21 1.39
C GLY A 95 9.97 -9.04 0.63
N TRP A 96 10.66 -10.15 0.47
CA TRP A 96 11.95 -10.29 -0.20
C TRP A 96 11.79 -10.89 -1.60
N GLU A 97 10.62 -10.72 -2.23
CA GLU A 97 10.32 -11.24 -3.56
C GLU A 97 11.36 -10.74 -4.56
N THR A 98 11.95 -11.66 -5.32
CA THR A 98 13.04 -11.39 -6.25
C THR A 98 12.52 -10.87 -7.60
N GLN A 99 13.41 -10.33 -8.44
CA GLN A 99 13.04 -9.97 -9.82
C GLN A 99 12.48 -11.16 -10.60
N ALA A 100 13.05 -12.35 -10.44
CA ALA A 100 12.57 -13.54 -11.12
C ALA A 100 11.13 -13.88 -10.70
N PHE A 101 10.83 -13.78 -9.41
CA PHE A 101 9.47 -13.98 -8.90
C PHE A 101 8.49 -12.93 -9.46
N ILE A 102 8.88 -11.65 -9.46
CA ILE A 102 8.04 -10.55 -9.96
C ILE A 102 7.73 -10.73 -11.45
N SER A 103 8.73 -11.08 -12.27
CA SER A 103 8.53 -11.32 -13.69
C SER A 103 7.66 -12.56 -13.95
N GLU A 104 7.81 -13.63 -13.16
CA GLU A 104 6.93 -14.79 -13.25
C GLU A 104 5.48 -14.44 -12.87
N LEU A 105 5.30 -13.67 -11.79
CA LEU A 105 4.00 -13.15 -11.38
C LEU A 105 3.38 -12.29 -12.48
N ARG A 106 4.14 -11.37 -13.09
CA ARG A 106 3.63 -10.53 -14.17
C ARG A 106 3.18 -11.32 -15.38
N ALA A 107 3.89 -12.38 -15.75
CA ALA A 107 3.51 -13.22 -16.88
C ALA A 107 2.16 -13.95 -16.66
N LYS A 108 1.75 -14.18 -15.40
CA LYS A 108 0.53 -14.92 -15.05
C LYS A 108 -0.62 -14.03 -14.57
N LEU A 109 -0.30 -12.85 -14.01
CA LEU A 109 -1.29 -11.93 -13.47
C LEU A 109 -1.96 -11.14 -14.61
N PRO A 110 -3.29 -10.92 -14.58
CA PRO A 110 -3.95 -10.03 -15.53
C PRO A 110 -3.28 -8.66 -15.57
N SER A 111 -3.06 -8.11 -16.78
CA SER A 111 -2.37 -6.83 -16.97
C SER A 111 -3.11 -5.63 -16.35
N THR A 112 -4.39 -5.80 -16.00
CA THR A 112 -5.19 -4.80 -15.29
C THR A 112 -4.85 -4.71 -13.80
N ILE A 113 -4.23 -5.75 -13.23
CA ILE A 113 -3.84 -5.79 -11.82
C ILE A 113 -2.41 -5.29 -11.70
N ARG A 114 -2.23 -4.21 -10.94
CA ARG A 114 -0.92 -3.58 -10.72
C ARG A 114 -0.06 -4.38 -9.73
N ILE A 115 1.25 -4.32 -9.89
CA ILE A 115 2.21 -4.80 -8.88
C ILE A 115 2.80 -3.60 -8.15
N ILE A 116 2.67 -3.61 -6.83
CA ILE A 116 3.30 -2.66 -5.92
C ILE A 116 4.43 -3.38 -5.18
N LYS A 117 5.65 -2.83 -5.20
CA LYS A 117 6.79 -3.41 -4.46
C LYS A 117 7.23 -2.52 -3.31
N ILE A 118 7.45 -3.10 -2.12
CA ILE A 118 8.02 -2.36 -0.99
C ILE A 118 9.48 -1.97 -1.27
N ALA A 119 9.84 -0.73 -0.94
CA ALA A 119 11.19 -0.22 -0.77
C ALA A 119 11.31 0.45 0.60
N HIS A 120 12.51 0.48 1.18
CA HIS A 120 12.71 0.96 2.54
C HIS A 120 13.27 2.38 2.57
N MET A 121 12.64 3.26 3.34
CA MET A 121 13.00 4.68 3.41
C MET A 121 14.32 4.95 4.14
N ASP A 122 14.75 4.00 4.98
CA ASP A 122 16.00 4.09 5.74
C ASP A 122 17.23 3.62 4.92
N ASP A 123 17.01 3.06 3.73
CA ASP A 123 18.09 2.74 2.81
C ASP A 123 18.59 4.03 2.13
N GLU A 124 19.90 4.25 2.09
CA GLU A 124 20.50 5.41 1.39
C GLU A 124 20.13 5.42 -0.10
N ASN A 125 20.01 4.23 -0.69
CA ASN A 125 19.53 4.01 -2.05
C ASN A 125 18.48 2.89 -2.06
N PRO A 126 17.19 3.21 -1.86
CA PRO A 126 16.12 2.22 -1.85
C PRO A 126 16.03 1.51 -3.19
N LYS A 127 15.89 0.18 -3.15
CA LYS A 127 15.85 -0.64 -4.36
C LYS A 127 14.51 -0.47 -5.10
N MET A 128 14.52 0.37 -6.14
CA MET A 128 13.35 0.71 -6.97
C MET A 128 13.62 0.53 -8.47
N ASP A 129 14.48 -0.43 -8.83
CA ASP A 129 14.91 -0.73 -10.20
C ASP A 129 14.34 -2.06 -10.72
N TYR A 130 13.29 -2.57 -10.08
CA TYR A 130 12.62 -3.80 -10.50
C TYR A 130 11.86 -3.58 -11.82
N GLN A 131 12.00 -4.53 -12.73
CA GLN A 131 11.14 -4.63 -13.91
C GLN A 131 9.78 -5.21 -13.52
N ASP A 132 8.76 -4.94 -14.33
CA ASP A 132 7.39 -5.45 -14.16
C ASP A 132 6.68 -4.95 -12.88
N VAL A 133 7.19 -3.89 -12.26
CA VAL A 133 6.58 -3.20 -11.13
C VAL A 133 5.92 -1.90 -11.61
N ASP A 134 4.65 -1.71 -11.25
CA ASP A 134 3.88 -0.53 -11.62
C ASP A 134 4.10 0.62 -10.63
N PHE A 135 4.17 0.30 -9.33
CA PHE A 135 4.34 1.27 -8.25
C PHE A 135 5.30 0.78 -7.17
N TYR A 136 5.91 1.70 -6.44
CA TYR A 136 6.64 1.41 -5.21
C TYR A 136 5.87 1.89 -3.99
N LEU A 137 6.00 1.14 -2.90
CA LEU A 137 5.63 1.61 -1.57
C LEU A 137 6.94 1.93 -0.83
N LEU A 138 7.27 3.20 -0.66
CA LEU A 138 8.40 3.63 0.17
C LEU A 138 7.93 3.74 1.62
N GLY A 139 8.35 2.80 2.44
CA GLY A 139 7.90 2.69 3.82
C GLY A 139 8.98 2.10 4.72
N GLY A 140 8.56 1.59 5.85
CA GLY A 140 9.46 1.07 6.88
C GLY A 140 9.76 -0.37 6.73
N ARG A 141 10.72 -0.82 7.54
CA ARG A 141 10.77 -2.24 7.89
C ARG A 141 9.64 -2.56 8.85
N ILE A 142 9.30 -3.84 8.89
CA ILE A 142 8.33 -4.39 9.85
C ILE A 142 8.73 -4.02 11.27
N GLY A 143 7.81 -3.46 12.04
CA GLY A 143 8.05 -3.16 13.46
C GLY A 143 8.77 -1.83 13.72
N GLU A 144 9.23 -1.15 12.67
CA GLU A 144 10.00 0.09 12.82
C GLU A 144 9.12 1.31 12.60
N ARG A 145 9.31 2.34 13.42
CA ARG A 145 8.69 3.64 13.16
C ARG A 145 9.54 4.33 12.10
N VAL A 146 8.90 4.70 11.00
CA VAL A 146 9.55 5.44 9.92
C VAL A 146 9.33 6.91 10.11
N GLU A 147 10.40 7.67 10.04
CA GLU A 147 10.34 9.10 9.91
C GLU A 147 10.54 9.51 8.45
N LEU A 148 9.96 10.66 8.11
CA LEU A 148 10.10 11.23 6.78
C LEU A 148 11.56 11.54 6.45
N ASN A 149 12.08 10.91 5.40
CA ASN A 149 13.37 11.28 4.83
C ASN A 149 13.18 12.26 3.66
N GLU A 150 12.95 13.55 3.95
CA GLU A 150 12.76 14.59 2.92
C GLU A 150 13.96 14.74 1.97
N SER A 151 15.17 14.44 2.46
CA SER A 151 16.39 14.48 1.64
C SER A 151 16.40 13.38 0.57
N LEU A 152 15.83 12.21 0.88
CA LEU A 152 15.64 11.11 -0.05
C LEU A 152 14.48 11.40 -1.02
N LEU A 153 13.32 11.81 -0.49
CA LEU A 153 12.12 12.10 -1.29
C LEU A 153 12.35 13.19 -2.34
N SER A 154 13.19 14.18 -2.05
CA SER A 154 13.53 15.24 -3.01
C SER A 154 14.40 14.79 -4.19
N ARG A 155 14.95 13.57 -4.15
CA ARG A 155 15.86 13.02 -5.17
C ARG A 155 15.23 11.92 -6.03
N ILE A 156 14.04 11.45 -5.66
CA ILE A 156 13.33 10.35 -6.32
C ILE A 156 12.15 10.92 -7.11
N ASP A 157 11.86 10.32 -8.27
CA ASP A 157 10.59 10.54 -8.97
C ASP A 157 9.45 9.86 -8.19
N LEU A 158 8.51 10.66 -7.69
CA LEU A 158 7.41 10.18 -6.85
C LEU A 158 6.15 9.83 -7.64
N SER A 159 6.16 9.95 -8.97
CA SER A 159 4.98 9.75 -9.82
C SER A 159 4.38 8.34 -9.68
N ASN A 160 5.22 7.33 -9.46
CA ASN A 160 4.84 5.94 -9.21
C ASN A 160 5.15 5.47 -7.78
N VAL A 161 5.28 6.37 -6.81
CA VAL A 161 5.63 6.03 -5.41
C VAL A 161 4.49 6.39 -4.47
N PHE A 162 4.01 5.40 -3.73
CA PHE A 162 3.29 5.59 -2.49
C PHE A 162 4.30 5.76 -1.36
N VAL A 163 4.21 6.83 -0.60
CA VAL A 163 5.05 7.02 0.59
C VAL A 163 4.20 6.75 1.82
N SER A 164 4.69 5.90 2.69
CA SER A 164 4.00 5.51 3.92
C SER A 164 4.71 6.02 5.16
N VAL A 165 3.91 6.42 6.13
CA VAL A 165 4.33 6.58 7.51
C VAL A 165 3.54 5.61 8.36
N ASN A 166 4.22 4.95 9.28
CA ASN A 166 3.56 4.10 10.26
C ASN A 166 2.81 5.01 11.24
N LEU A 167 1.48 5.07 11.06
CA LEU A 167 0.55 5.69 11.99
C LEU A 167 -0.19 4.56 12.71
N ASP A 168 -0.40 4.70 14.01
CA ASP A 168 -1.32 3.82 14.71
C ASP A 168 -2.76 4.18 14.29
N ILE A 169 -3.27 3.48 13.26
CA ILE A 169 -4.56 3.79 12.65
C ILE A 169 -5.74 3.45 13.58
N LYS A 170 -5.54 2.68 14.64
CA LYS A 170 -6.56 2.56 15.69
C LYS A 170 -6.86 3.89 16.40
N ALA A 171 -5.99 4.89 16.25
CA ALA A 171 -6.23 6.27 16.71
C ALA A 171 -6.91 7.17 15.66
N LEU A 172 -7.10 6.68 14.43
CA LEU A 172 -7.80 7.39 13.35
C LEU A 172 -9.28 6.95 13.36
N ASP A 173 -10.09 7.70 14.11
CA ASP A 173 -11.56 7.55 14.19
C ASP A 173 -12.21 7.88 12.83
N TRP A 174 -12.25 6.89 11.96
CA TRP A 174 -12.90 7.00 10.66
C TRP A 174 -14.40 6.71 10.79
N PRO A 175 -15.32 7.57 10.30
CA PRO A 175 -15.16 8.56 9.22
C PRO A 175 -14.89 10.01 9.68
N ASN A 176 -14.70 10.25 10.99
CA ASN A 176 -14.71 11.60 11.57
C ASN A 176 -13.42 12.41 11.31
N ARG A 177 -12.35 11.79 10.81
CA ARG A 177 -11.12 12.48 10.41
C ARG A 177 -10.98 12.57 8.89
N SER A 178 -10.70 13.77 8.41
CA SER A 178 -10.43 14.04 7.00
C SER A 178 -9.00 13.64 6.64
N LEU A 179 -8.79 13.10 5.42
CA LEU A 179 -7.44 12.87 4.87
C LEU A 179 -6.55 14.12 4.90
N SER A 180 -7.14 15.32 4.90
CA SER A 180 -6.44 16.60 5.01
C SER A 180 -5.79 16.85 6.39
N GLU A 181 -6.20 16.12 7.42
CA GLU A 181 -5.64 16.21 8.78
C GLU A 181 -4.44 15.30 8.99
N ILE A 182 -4.15 14.44 8.02
CA ILE A 182 -2.92 13.66 7.99
C ILE A 182 -1.88 14.58 7.32
N ASP A 183 -1.04 15.24 8.12
CA ASP A 183 -0.05 16.26 7.68
C ASP A 183 0.82 15.81 6.49
N PHE A 184 0.97 14.51 6.31
CA PHE A 184 1.73 13.88 5.22
C PHE A 184 1.06 13.99 3.83
N VAL A 185 -0.26 14.15 3.79
CA VAL A 185 -1.11 14.11 2.57
C VAL A 185 -1.13 15.46 1.84
N SER A 186 -0.68 16.53 2.49
CA SER A 186 -0.59 17.82 1.81
C SER A 186 0.54 17.81 0.77
N PRO A 187 0.27 18.16 -0.50
CA PRO A 187 1.33 18.34 -1.48
C PRO A 187 2.31 19.40 -0.96
N PRO A 188 3.63 19.29 -1.24
CA PRO A 188 4.54 20.37 -0.93
C PRO A 188 3.99 21.65 -1.55
N PRO A 189 4.03 22.80 -0.86
CA PRO A 189 3.56 24.06 -1.43
C PRO A 189 4.26 24.24 -2.77
N LYS A 190 3.48 24.42 -3.85
CA LYS A 190 4.03 24.63 -5.20
C LYS A 190 5.12 25.68 -5.07
N LYS A 191 6.39 25.30 -5.31
CA LYS A 191 7.45 26.29 -5.47
C LYS A 191 6.95 27.20 -6.59
N ARG A 192 6.63 28.46 -6.25
CA ARG A 192 6.39 29.49 -7.26
C ARG A 192 7.59 29.40 -8.18
N ALA A 193 7.36 29.04 -9.44
CA ALA A 193 8.35 29.26 -10.47
C ALA A 193 8.67 30.75 -10.39
N LEU A 194 9.84 31.08 -9.88
CA LEU A 194 10.44 32.39 -10.08
C LEU A 194 10.67 32.43 -11.59
N LEU A 195 9.73 33.04 -12.30
CA LEU A 195 9.99 33.58 -13.64
C LEU A 195 11.11 34.60 -13.45
N CYS A 196 12.32 34.20 -13.79
CA CYS A 196 13.40 35.10 -14.17
C CYS A 196 13.39 35.23 -15.69
#